data_AF-A0A7X9GDX0-F1
#
_entry.id   AF-A0A7X9GDX0-F1
#
_cell.length_a   1.000
_cell.length_b   1.000
_cell.length_c   1.000
_cell.angle_alpha   90.00
_cell.angle_beta   90.00
_cell.angle_gamma   90.00
#
_symmetry.space_group_name_H-M   'P 1'
#
loop_
_entity.id
_entity.type
_entity.pdbx_description
1 polymer ?
#
loop_
_entity_poly.entity_id
_entity_poly.type
_entity_poly.pdbx_seq_one_letter_code
_entity_poly.pdbx_strand_id
1 'polypeptide(L)'
;AEDGRDLEGQVDALAERYLKVDCACFTPNDNRTDKLVQLAKEYKADGVIHCSLAFCDPYLVESNRVEKVLKENNIPLLRLETDYSQEDSGQLKTRIEAFLEMLAAKK
;
A
#
# COMPACT_ATOMS: atom_id res chain seq x y z
N ALA A 1 25.19 10.31 -14.22
CA ALA A 1 24.88 11.60 -13.60
C ALA A 1 25.87 11.80 -12.47
N GLU A 2 26.54 12.94 -12.50
CA GLU A 2 27.65 13.30 -11.62
C GLU A 2 27.18 13.46 -10.17
N ASP A 3 28.10 13.23 -9.26
CA ASP A 3 27.93 12.62 -7.95
C ASP A 3 27.55 13.62 -6.84
N GLY A 4 26.56 14.48 -7.10
CA GLY A 4 25.98 15.41 -6.12
C GLY A 4 26.96 16.45 -5.56
N ARG A 5 28.07 16.68 -6.25
CA ARG A 5 29.16 17.57 -5.79
C ARG A 5 28.92 19.04 -6.09
N ASP A 6 28.05 19.36 -7.03
CA ASP A 6 27.58 20.70 -7.35
C ASP A 6 26.06 20.81 -7.22
N LEU A 7 25.55 22.04 -7.36
CA LEU A 7 24.12 22.31 -7.19
C LEU A 7 23.26 21.57 -8.22
N GLU A 8 23.74 21.44 -9.46
CA GLU A 8 23.02 20.76 -10.53
C GLU A 8 22.87 19.27 -10.21
N GLY A 9 23.96 18.58 -9.87
CA GLY A 9 23.91 17.18 -9.46
C GLY A 9 23.07 16.94 -8.20
N GLN A 10 23.00 17.90 -7.27
CA GLN A 10 22.13 17.82 -6.09
C GLN A 10 20.65 17.93 -6.45
N VAL A 11 20.29 18.84 -7.36
CA VAL A 11 18.92 19.00 -7.85
C VAL A 11 18.49 17.75 -8.63
N ASP A 12 19.37 17.19 -9.46
CA ASP A 12 19.10 15.94 -10.17
C ASP A 12 18.89 14.77 -9.20
N ALA A 13 19.74 14.63 -8.18
CA ALA A 13 19.59 13.60 -7.15
C ALA A 13 18.26 13.74 -6.39
N LEU A 14 17.82 14.96 -6.13
CA LEU A 14 16.50 15.22 -5.53
C LEU A 14 15.39 14.77 -6.47
N ALA A 15 15.41 15.19 -7.73
CA ALA A 15 14.41 14.81 -8.73
C ALA A 15 14.33 13.28 -8.90
N GLU A 16 15.47 12.61 -9.04
CA GLU A 16 15.55 11.14 -9.10
C GLU A 16 14.93 10.49 -7.85
N ARG A 17 15.18 11.04 -6.65
CA ARG A 17 14.63 10.51 -5.41
C ARG A 17 13.10 10.67 -5.34
N TYR A 18 12.54 11.75 -5.87
CA TYR A 18 11.09 11.96 -5.93
C TYR A 18 10.41 10.96 -6.89
N LEU A 19 11.05 10.65 -8.02
CA LEU A 19 10.51 9.72 -9.01
C LEU A 19 10.58 8.24 -8.58
N LYS A 20 11.35 7.92 -7.52
CA LYS A 20 11.42 6.56 -6.93
C LYS A 20 10.25 6.23 -6.00
N VAL A 21 9.27 7.12 -5.85
CA VAL A 21 8.10 6.88 -4.98
C VAL A 21 6.99 6.17 -5.77
N ASP A 22 6.63 4.97 -5.34
CA ASP A 22 5.63 4.10 -5.99
C ASP A 22 4.18 4.52 -5.70
N CYS A 23 3.84 5.78 -5.98
CA CYS A 23 2.50 6.33 -5.77
C CYS A 23 1.50 5.84 -6.84
N ALA A 24 0.26 5.55 -6.44
CA ALA A 24 -0.82 5.11 -7.34
C ALA A 24 -1.17 6.11 -8.46
N CYS A 25 -0.70 7.36 -8.37
CA CYS A 25 -0.87 8.36 -9.43
C CYS A 25 -0.02 8.07 -10.68
N PHE A 26 1.01 7.23 -10.58
CA PHE A 26 1.86 6.86 -11.71
C PHE A 26 1.34 5.60 -12.41
N THR A 27 1.59 5.50 -13.71
CA THR A 27 1.26 4.31 -14.49
C THR A 27 2.35 4.03 -15.53
N PRO A 28 2.85 2.78 -15.65
CA PRO A 28 2.56 1.63 -14.79
C PRO A 28 3.17 1.79 -13.38
N ASN A 29 2.65 1.05 -12.40
CA ASN A 29 3.09 1.11 -10.99
C ASN A 29 3.24 -0.29 -10.36
N ASP A 30 3.85 -1.21 -11.11
CA ASP A 30 4.02 -2.61 -10.68
C ASP A 30 5.01 -2.74 -9.50
N ASN A 31 5.97 -1.81 -9.40
CA ASN A 31 6.91 -1.71 -8.28
C ASN A 31 6.20 -1.67 -6.93
N ARG A 32 5.05 -0.95 -6.83
CA ARG A 32 4.27 -0.89 -5.58
C ARG A 32 3.80 -2.27 -5.16
N THR A 33 3.24 -3.05 -6.09
CA THR A 33 2.71 -4.39 -5.78
C THR A 33 3.82 -5.37 -5.40
N ASP A 34 4.96 -5.32 -6.09
CA ASP A 34 6.12 -6.15 -5.77
C ASP A 34 6.66 -5.84 -4.38
N LYS A 35 6.76 -4.53 -4.06
CA LYS A 35 7.21 -4.05 -2.76
C LYS A 35 6.26 -4.44 -1.63
N LEU A 36 4.95 -4.44 -1.86
CA LEU A 36 3.98 -4.91 -0.84
C LEU A 36 4.18 -6.39 -0.52
N VAL A 37 4.39 -7.23 -1.54
CA VAL A 37 4.70 -8.66 -1.34
C VAL A 37 6.03 -8.85 -0.61
N GLN A 38 7.06 -8.08 -1.00
CA GLN A 38 8.36 -8.11 -0.34
C GLN A 38 8.23 -7.75 1.15
N LEU A 39 7.60 -6.62 1.47
CA LEU A 39 7.45 -6.13 2.84
C LEU A 39 6.61 -7.08 3.69
N ALA A 40 5.54 -7.67 3.13
CA ALA A 40 4.74 -8.66 3.83
C ALA A 40 5.57 -9.89 4.22
N LYS A 41 6.44 -10.38 3.33
CA LYS A 41 7.35 -11.49 3.61
C LYS A 41 8.44 -11.11 4.61
N GLU A 42 9.06 -9.94 4.44
CA GLU A 42 10.13 -9.43 5.29
C GLU A 42 9.67 -9.24 6.74
N TYR A 43 8.51 -8.63 6.93
CA TYR A 43 7.91 -8.42 8.25
C TYR A 43 7.17 -9.64 8.79
N LYS A 44 7.10 -10.74 8.05
CA LYS A 44 6.32 -11.94 8.39
C LYS A 44 4.87 -11.58 8.74
N ALA A 45 4.28 -10.68 7.95
CA ALA A 45 2.93 -10.19 8.18
C ALA A 45 1.91 -11.32 7.91
N ASP A 46 1.00 -11.55 8.86
CA ASP A 46 -0.10 -12.51 8.70
C ASP A 46 -1.17 -12.02 7.70
N GLY A 47 -1.24 -10.71 7.46
CA GLY A 47 -2.16 -10.08 6.51
C GLY A 47 -1.87 -8.60 6.31
N VAL A 48 -2.51 -7.99 5.30
CA VAL A 48 -2.35 -6.57 4.93
C VAL A 48 -3.69 -5.85 5.04
N ILE A 49 -3.68 -4.62 5.55
CA ILE A 49 -4.83 -3.71 5.48
C ILE A 49 -4.52 -2.62 4.46
N HIS A 50 -5.29 -2.56 3.38
CA HIS A 50 -5.20 -1.49 2.39
C HIS A 50 -6.24 -0.43 2.73
N CYS A 51 -5.80 0.61 3.43
CA CYS A 51 -6.63 1.76 3.78
C CYS A 51 -6.51 2.85 2.71
N SER A 52 -7.64 3.38 2.25
CA SER A 52 -7.69 4.50 1.32
C SER A 52 -8.63 5.57 1.86
N LEU A 53 -8.26 6.83 1.63
CA LEU A 53 -9.18 7.94 1.91
C LEU A 53 -10.34 7.89 0.91
N ALA A 54 -11.53 8.23 1.39
CA ALA A 54 -12.71 8.33 0.56
C ALA A 54 -12.44 9.23 -0.66
N PHE A 55 -12.85 8.77 -1.84
CA PHE A 55 -12.62 9.45 -3.12
C PHE A 55 -11.15 9.56 -3.57
N CYS A 56 -10.24 8.77 -2.99
CA CYS A 56 -8.88 8.64 -3.50
C CYS A 56 -8.82 7.65 -4.66
N ASP A 57 -9.39 8.03 -5.81
CA ASP A 57 -9.59 7.16 -6.97
C ASP A 57 -8.33 6.39 -7.42
N PRO A 58 -7.11 6.98 -7.48
CA PRO A 58 -5.92 6.23 -7.89
C PRO A 58 -5.68 4.99 -7.02
N TYR A 59 -5.79 5.14 -5.69
CA TYR A 59 -5.58 4.04 -4.76
C TYR A 59 -6.77 3.07 -4.73
N LEU A 60 -8.00 3.57 -4.86
CA LEU A 60 -9.20 2.72 -4.92
C LEU A 60 -9.16 1.81 -6.15
N VAL A 61 -8.81 2.36 -7.32
CA VAL A 61 -8.68 1.59 -8.57
C VAL A 61 -7.52 0.60 -8.48
N GLU A 62 -6.34 1.05 -8.03
CA GLU A 62 -5.15 0.20 -7.89
C GLU A 62 -5.34 -0.92 -6.85
N SER A 63 -6.21 -0.74 -5.86
CA SER A 63 -6.49 -1.75 -4.83
C SER A 63 -6.91 -3.10 -5.41
N ASN A 64 -7.55 -3.13 -6.59
CA ASN A 64 -7.94 -4.36 -7.27
C ASN A 64 -6.72 -5.15 -7.78
N ARG A 65 -5.70 -4.44 -8.29
CA ARG A 65 -4.43 -5.06 -8.71
C ARG A 65 -3.65 -5.55 -7.49
N VAL A 66 -3.61 -4.74 -6.43
CA VAL A 66 -2.98 -5.13 -5.15
C VAL A 66 -3.62 -6.41 -4.59
N GLU A 67 -4.95 -6.47 -4.55
CA GLU A 67 -5.69 -7.65 -4.08
C GLU A 67 -5.33 -8.90 -4.87
N LYS A 68 -5.28 -8.79 -6.20
CA LYS A 68 -4.90 -9.91 -7.08
C LYS A 68 -3.49 -10.42 -6.76
N VAL A 69 -2.50 -9.53 -6.70
CA VAL A 69 -1.08 -9.92 -6.48
C VAL A 69 -0.88 -10.50 -5.07
N LEU A 70 -1.49 -9.92 -4.04
CA LEU A 70 -1.40 -10.44 -2.68
C LEU A 70 -2.07 -11.82 -2.57
N LYS A 71 -3.23 -12.01 -3.22
CA LYS A 71 -3.92 -13.31 -3.27
C LYS A 71 -3.07 -14.39 -3.95
N GLU A 72 -2.41 -14.06 -5.07
CA GLU A 72 -1.48 -14.97 -5.76
C GLU A 72 -0.29 -15.37 -4.88
N ASN A 73 0.09 -14.51 -3.92
CA ASN A 73 1.13 -14.78 -2.93
C ASN A 73 0.60 -15.36 -1.60
N ASN A 74 -0.68 -15.76 -1.54
CA ASN A 74 -1.35 -16.28 -0.33
C ASN A 74 -1.36 -15.31 0.85
N ILE A 75 -1.33 -14.00 0.61
CA ILE A 75 -1.37 -12.96 1.65
C ILE A 75 -2.81 -12.44 1.78
N PRO A 76 -3.47 -12.63 2.93
CA PRO A 76 -4.80 -12.07 3.18
C PRO A 76 -4.80 -10.54 3.14
N LEU A 77 -5.82 -9.95 2.52
CA LEU A 77 -5.99 -8.50 2.41
C LEU A 77 -7.36 -8.08 2.95
N LEU A 78 -7.40 -7.00 3.74
CA LEU A 78 -8.60 -6.24 4.07
C LEU A 78 -8.54 -4.86 3.40
N ARG A 79 -9.51 -4.54 2.55
CA ARG A 79 -9.67 -3.19 1.97
C ARG A 79 -10.58 -2.33 2.84
N LEU A 80 -10.09 -1.16 3.25
CA LEU A 80 -10.84 -0.18 4.01
C LEU A 80 -10.86 1.15 3.23
N GLU A 81 -12.01 1.81 3.25
CA GLU A 81 -12.20 3.18 2.79
C GLU A 81 -12.80 3.96 3.95
N THR A 82 -12.27 5.15 4.21
CA THR A 82 -12.64 5.97 5.38
C THR A 82 -12.32 7.44 5.11
N ASP A 83 -12.77 8.33 5.97
CA ASP A 83 -12.45 9.76 5.94
C ASP A 83 -11.95 10.25 7.31
N TYR A 84 -11.98 11.57 7.56
CA TYR A 84 -11.52 12.13 8.83
C TYR A 84 -12.61 12.18 9.91
N SER A 85 -13.85 11.82 9.58
CA SER A 85 -14.94 11.73 10.54
C SER A 85 -14.75 10.52 11.47
N GLN A 86 -15.63 10.41 12.46
CA GLN A 86 -15.67 9.26 13.38
C GLN A 86 -16.90 8.39 13.14
N GLU A 87 -17.67 8.68 12.09
CA GLU A 87 -18.98 8.07 11.83
C GLU A 87 -18.85 6.57 11.50
N ASP A 88 -17.75 6.17 10.84
CA ASP A 88 -17.50 4.80 10.42
C ASP A 88 -16.70 3.96 11.45
N SER A 89 -16.24 4.57 12.54
CA SER A 89 -15.34 3.94 13.54
C SER A 89 -15.85 2.59 14.06
N GLY A 90 -17.15 2.47 14.34
CA GLY A 90 -17.76 1.21 14.78
C GLY A 90 -17.77 0.12 13.69
N GLN A 91 -17.98 0.51 12.44
CA GLN A 91 -17.92 -0.40 11.29
C GLN A 91 -16.48 -0.86 11.05
N LEU A 92 -15.52 0.06 11.07
CA LEU A 92 -14.10 -0.24 10.91
C LEU A 92 -13.63 -1.22 12.00
N LYS A 93 -14.00 -0.96 13.25
CA LYS A 93 -13.69 -1.86 14.39
C LYS A 93 -14.17 -3.28 14.13
N THR A 94 -15.45 -3.45 13.79
CA THR A 94 -16.05 -4.77 13.54
C THR A 94 -15.35 -5.50 12.38
N ARG A 95 -15.01 -4.79 11.30
CA ARG A 95 -14.33 -5.39 10.14
C ARG A 95 -12.90 -5.81 10.45
N ILE A 96 -12.19 -5.01 11.24
CA ILE A 96 -10.83 -5.33 11.67
C ILE A 96 -10.84 -6.53 12.64
N GLU A 97 -11.77 -6.55 13.60
CA GLU A 97 -11.95 -7.69 14.52
C GLU A 97 -12.20 -9.00 13.75
N ALA A 98 -13.15 -9.00 12.82
CA ALA A 98 -13.43 -10.16 11.97
C ALA A 98 -12.22 -10.59 11.11
N PHE A 99 -11.43 -9.63 10.62
CA PHE A 99 -10.21 -9.93 9.87
C PHE A 99 -9.14 -10.58 10.76
N LEU A 100 -8.95 -10.08 11.98
CA LEU A 100 -8.04 -10.66 12.96
C LEU A 100 -8.45 -12.08 13.37
N GLU A 101 -9.74 -12.33 13.58
CA GLU A 101 -10.28 -13.67 13.85
C GLU A 101 -10.01 -14.64 12.69
N MET A 102 -10.24 -14.19 11.45
CA MET A 102 -9.94 -14.99 10.25
C MET A 102 -8.45 -15.33 10.14
N LEU A 103 -7.55 -14.40 10.50
CA LEU A 103 -6.11 -14.64 10.51
C LEU A 103 -5.72 -15.65 11.59
N ALA A 104 -6.31 -15.55 12.78
CA ALA A 104 -6.06 -16.48 13.88
C ALA A 104 -6.50 -17.91 13.54
N ALA A 105 -7.62 -18.08 12.84
CA ALA A 105 -8.13 -19.39 12.42
C ALA A 105 -7.30 -20.09 11.32
N LYS A 106 -6.40 -19.36 10.65
CA LYS A 106 -5.50 -19.91 9.62
C LYS A 106 -4.16 -20.41 10.16
N LYS A 107 -3.85 -20.14 11.43
CA LYS A 107 -2.67 -20.69 12.13
C LYS A 107 -2.95 -22.07 12.68
#